data_AF-A0A0M3AHB5-F1
#
_entry.id   AF-A0A0M3AHB5-F1
#
_cell.length_a   1.000
_cell.length_b   1.000
_cell.length_c   1.000
_cell.angle_alpha   90.00
_cell.angle_beta   90.00
_cell.angle_gamma   90.00
#
_symmetry.space_group_name_H-M   'P 1'
#
loop_
_entity.id
_entity.type
_entity.pdbx_description
1 polymer ?
#
loop_
_entity_poly.entity_id
_entity_poly.type
_entity_poly.pdbx_seq_one_letter_code
_entity_poly.pdbx_strand_id
1 'polypeptide(L)'
;MEFTKQQLIGFFGVLLLFIGVFLPILSVPIMGAISLFNNGKSDGMIILGLSVVSTALIFMDKIKLLWVTSGISTALLTYDFYMLSSKISQTKAELSEKMQGNPFGGFADAMMSSVQLQFGWAVLFLGCIILLATPILANGVFNFKISIKKEDSFSEINDTESPIDGKQPEPFIKKTNIKVVSDSFYHNNEVQDDVAMKSCPFCAESIRMTAIKCKHCGSMLDE
;
A
#
# COMPACT_ATOMS: atom_id res chain seq x y z
N MET A 1 8.39 27.75 0.80
CA MET A 1 7.59 26.57 0.46
C MET A 1 6.35 26.63 1.32
N GLU A 2 5.19 26.83 0.72
CA GLU A 2 3.93 26.69 1.45
C GLU A 2 3.57 25.21 1.46
N PHE A 3 3.51 24.62 2.66
CA PHE A 3 3.13 23.22 2.80
C PHE A 3 1.62 23.09 2.62
N THR A 4 1.19 22.20 1.73
CA THR A 4 -0.22 21.85 1.62
C THR A 4 -0.68 21.09 2.86
N LYS A 5 -1.97 21.19 3.21
CA LYS A 5 -2.54 20.46 4.37
C LYS A 5 -2.32 18.94 4.25
N GLN A 6 -2.31 18.41 3.03
CA GLN A 6 -2.12 16.99 2.74
C GLN A 6 -0.67 16.56 2.99
N GLN A 7 0.31 17.38 2.57
CA GLN A 7 1.72 17.12 2.86
C GLN A 7 1.99 17.13 4.37
N LEU A 8 1.35 18.05 5.12
CA LEU A 8 1.50 18.11 6.58
C LEU A 8 1.02 16.82 7.26
N ILE A 9 -0.12 16.27 6.84
CA ILE A 9 -0.65 14.99 7.33
C ILE A 9 0.32 13.85 6.97
N GLY A 10 0.86 13.85 5.76
CA GLY A 10 1.86 12.87 5.32
C GLY A 10 3.13 12.90 6.18
N PHE A 11 3.67 14.09 6.47
CA PHE A 11 4.83 14.24 7.36
C PHE A 11 4.55 13.72 8.76
N PHE A 12 3.35 13.93 9.30
CA PHE A 12 2.96 13.38 10.59
C PHE A 12 2.93 11.84 10.58
N GLY A 13 2.43 11.23 9.49
CA GLY A 13 2.47 9.79 9.31
C GLY A 13 3.90 9.22 9.24
N VAL A 14 4.79 9.88 8.49
CA VAL A 14 6.22 9.51 8.44
C VAL A 14 6.86 9.65 9.82
N LEU A 15 6.58 10.74 10.54
CA LEU A 15 7.12 10.97 11.88
C LEU A 15 6.70 9.87 12.85
N LEU A 16 5.42 9.47 12.84
CA LEU A 16 4.94 8.35 13.65
C LEU A 16 5.64 7.05 13.30
N LEU A 17 5.80 6.77 12.00
CA LEU A 17 6.44 5.55 11.53
C LEU A 17 7.93 5.53 11.95
N PHE A 18 8.65 6.64 11.76
CA PHE A 18 10.04 6.80 12.19
C PHE A 18 10.20 6.58 13.69
N ILE A 19 9.38 7.25 14.51
CA ILE A 19 9.39 7.09 15.97
C ILE A 19 9.04 5.64 16.33
N GLY A 20 8.00 5.07 15.70
CA GLY A 20 7.50 3.72 15.94
C GLY A 20 8.56 2.63 15.74
N VAL A 21 9.51 2.80 14.82
CA VAL A 21 10.61 1.83 14.59
C VAL A 21 11.50 1.65 15.82
N PHE A 22 11.68 2.72 16.60
CA PHE A 22 12.47 2.70 17.83
C PHE A 22 11.65 2.35 19.07
N LEU A 23 10.32 2.38 18.97
CA LEU A 23 9.48 2.00 20.09
C LEU A 23 9.60 0.50 20.38
N PRO A 24 9.45 0.12 21.65
CA PRO A 24 9.59 -1.26 22.03
C PRO A 24 8.33 -2.01 21.57
N ILE A 25 8.54 -3.09 20.81
CA ILE A 25 7.48 -3.88 20.17
C ILE A 25 7.10 -5.10 21.02
N LEU A 26 8.03 -5.58 21.84
CA LEU A 26 7.89 -6.74 22.69
C LEU A 26 8.79 -6.56 23.92
N SER A 27 8.23 -6.80 25.11
CA SER A 27 9.05 -6.99 26.31
C SER A 27 9.14 -8.47 26.62
N VAL A 28 10.36 -8.97 26.60
CA VAL A 28 10.69 -10.31 27.07
C VAL A 28 11.25 -10.19 28.50
N PRO A 29 10.77 -10.98 29.47
CA PRO A 29 11.11 -10.80 30.88
C PRO A 29 12.61 -10.89 31.20
N ILE A 30 13.37 -11.62 30.38
CA ILE A 30 14.80 -11.91 30.61
C ILE A 30 15.72 -11.01 29.76
N MET A 31 15.28 -10.66 28.55
CA MET A 31 16.09 -9.89 27.58
C MET A 31 15.70 -8.40 27.52
N GLY A 32 14.66 -7.99 28.24
CA GLY A 32 14.18 -6.61 28.27
C GLY A 32 13.27 -6.26 27.08
N ALA A 33 13.13 -4.96 26.84
CA ALA A 33 12.33 -4.44 25.73
C ALA A 33 13.13 -4.47 24.42
N ILE A 34 12.59 -5.14 23.40
CA ILE A 34 13.16 -5.15 22.06
C ILE A 34 12.34 -4.23 21.15
N SER A 35 13.03 -3.38 20.37
CA SER A 35 12.42 -2.58 19.31
C SER A 35 12.55 -3.29 17.96
N LEU A 36 11.83 -2.82 16.94
CA LEU A 36 11.91 -3.36 15.59
C LEU A 36 13.34 -3.23 15.02
N PHE A 37 14.02 -2.14 15.38
CA PHE A 37 15.42 -1.89 15.00
C PHE A 37 16.42 -2.83 15.71
N ASN A 38 16.20 -3.14 16.99
CA ASN A 38 17.10 -3.98 17.79
C ASN A 38 16.78 -5.48 17.73
N ASN A 39 15.91 -5.91 16.82
CA ASN A 39 15.45 -7.31 16.74
C ASN A 39 16.48 -8.28 16.12
N GLY A 40 17.72 -7.83 15.87
CA GLY A 40 18.78 -8.63 15.24
C GLY A 40 18.54 -9.00 13.77
N LYS A 41 17.39 -8.58 13.21
CA LYS A 41 17.04 -8.68 11.80
C LYS A 41 17.01 -7.29 11.19
N SER A 42 17.36 -7.19 9.92
CA SER A 42 17.38 -5.92 9.18
C SER A 42 15.99 -5.35 8.88
N ASP A 43 14.91 -5.96 9.38
CA ASP A 43 13.52 -5.57 9.10
C ASP A 43 13.24 -4.11 9.52
N GLY A 44 13.74 -3.69 10.69
CA GLY A 44 13.63 -2.30 11.15
C GLY A 44 14.37 -1.30 10.25
N MET A 45 15.51 -1.69 9.67
CA MET A 45 16.26 -0.84 8.73
C MET A 45 15.52 -0.66 7.41
N ILE A 46 14.82 -1.71 6.94
CA ILE A 46 13.99 -1.65 5.74
C ILE A 46 12.86 -0.64 5.93
N ILE A 47 12.13 -0.73 7.05
CA ILE A 47 11.05 0.20 7.38
C ILE A 47 11.58 1.63 7.57
N LEU A 48 12.75 1.79 8.21
CA LEU A 48 13.42 3.10 8.33
C LEU A 48 13.77 3.68 6.95
N GLY A 49 14.33 2.87 6.04
CA GLY A 49 14.61 3.27 4.67
C GLY A 49 13.35 3.68 3.90
N LEU A 50 12.27 2.92 4.04
CA LEU A 50 10.95 3.25 3.48
C LEU A 50 10.39 4.57 4.03
N SER A 51 10.68 4.93 5.28
CA SER A 51 10.29 6.23 5.86
C SER A 51 11.03 7.39 5.20
N VAL A 52 12.32 7.23 4.90
CA VAL A 52 13.13 8.24 4.21
C VAL A 52 12.65 8.40 2.75
N VAL A 53 12.43 7.29 2.05
CA VAL A 53 11.87 7.31 0.69
C VAL A 53 10.50 7.98 0.67
N SER A 54 9.65 7.70 1.66
CA SER A 54 8.33 8.32 1.79
C SER A 54 8.43 9.83 2.05
N THR A 55 9.40 10.27 2.86
CA THR A 55 9.70 11.70 3.06
C THR A 55 10.08 12.39 1.75
N ALA A 56 10.96 11.77 0.97
CA ALA A 56 11.38 12.29 -0.34
C ALA A 56 10.20 12.36 -1.33
N LEU A 57 9.34 11.35 -1.35
CA LEU A 57 8.14 11.33 -2.21
C LEU A 57 7.15 12.46 -1.87
N ILE A 58 6.97 12.77 -0.58
CA ILE A 58 6.13 13.90 -0.13
C ILE A 58 6.72 15.23 -0.59
N PHE A 59 8.06 15.36 -0.56
CA PHE A 59 8.77 16.56 -0.99
C PHE A 59 8.74 16.76 -2.52
N MET A 60 8.70 15.68 -3.29
CA MET A 60 8.61 15.72 -4.76
C MET A 60 7.17 15.88 -5.30
N ASP A 61 6.19 16.15 -4.43
CA ASP A 61 4.75 16.18 -4.76
C ASP A 61 4.21 14.88 -5.40
N LYS A 62 4.96 13.77 -5.29
CA LYS A 62 4.59 12.46 -5.88
C LYS A 62 3.77 11.63 -4.90
N ILE A 63 2.72 12.22 -4.33
CA ILE A 63 1.87 11.61 -3.30
C ILE A 63 1.19 10.32 -3.80
N LYS A 64 0.96 10.17 -5.12
CA LYS A 64 0.41 8.93 -5.70
C LYS A 64 1.32 7.71 -5.51
N LEU A 65 2.65 7.90 -5.52
CA LEU A 65 3.61 6.82 -5.28
C LEU A 65 3.71 6.44 -3.80
N LEU A 66 3.30 7.33 -2.89
CA LEU A 66 3.26 7.07 -1.45
C LEU A 66 2.38 5.86 -1.09
N TRP A 67 1.35 5.57 -1.92
CA TRP A 67 0.50 4.41 -1.69
C TRP A 67 1.25 3.08 -1.88
N VAL A 68 2.21 3.03 -2.83
CA VAL A 68 3.06 1.85 -3.03
C VAL A 68 3.97 1.66 -1.82
N THR A 69 4.67 2.72 -1.40
CA THR A 69 5.62 2.62 -0.29
C THR A 69 4.94 2.31 1.04
N SER A 70 3.77 2.92 1.30
CA SER A 70 2.98 2.63 2.50
C SER A 70 2.34 1.25 2.45
N GLY A 71 1.87 0.81 1.29
CA GLY A 71 1.34 -0.55 1.09
C GLY A 71 2.40 -1.62 1.34
N ILE A 72 3.61 -1.44 0.79
CA ILE A 72 4.75 -2.35 1.04
C ILE A 72 5.10 -2.37 2.54
N SER A 73 5.21 -1.19 3.17
CA SER A 73 5.53 -1.10 4.60
C SER A 73 4.49 -1.80 5.47
N THR A 74 3.20 -1.63 5.16
CA THR A 74 2.09 -2.28 5.88
C THR A 74 2.14 -3.80 5.73
N ALA A 75 2.45 -4.30 4.53
CA ALA A 75 2.60 -5.72 4.28
C ALA A 75 3.75 -6.33 5.09
N LEU A 76 4.92 -5.66 5.12
CA LEU A 76 6.08 -6.09 5.91
C LEU A 76 5.75 -6.12 7.42
N LEU A 77 5.16 -5.05 7.96
CA LEU A 77 4.76 -5.01 9.38
C LEU A 77 3.76 -6.10 9.74
N THR A 78 2.80 -6.38 8.85
CA THR A 78 1.80 -7.44 9.08
C THR A 78 2.45 -8.82 9.06
N TYR A 79 3.39 -9.04 8.14
CA TYR A 79 4.18 -10.27 8.08
C TYR A 79 5.03 -10.46 9.34
N ASP A 80 5.74 -9.42 9.79
CA ASP A 80 6.56 -9.46 11.00
C ASP A 80 5.72 -9.74 12.24
N PHE A 81 4.53 -9.14 12.33
CA PHE A 81 3.58 -9.40 13.41
C PHE A 81 3.15 -10.87 13.42
N TYR A 82 2.81 -11.44 12.27
CA TYR A 82 2.43 -12.85 12.16
C TYR A 82 3.60 -13.79 12.51
N MET A 83 4.81 -13.49 12.02
CA MET A 83 6.02 -14.24 12.32
C MET A 83 6.37 -14.19 13.81
N LEU A 84 6.18 -13.04 14.45
CA LEU A 84 6.40 -12.89 15.89
C LEU A 84 5.35 -13.67 16.70
N SER A 85 4.08 -13.57 16.33
CA SER A 85 2.97 -14.28 16.99
C SER A 85 3.14 -15.80 16.94
N SER A 86 3.54 -16.32 15.77
CA SER A 86 3.82 -17.76 15.59
C SER A 86 5.05 -18.21 16.37
N LYS A 87 6.14 -17.43 16.41
CA LYS A 87 7.33 -17.72 17.23
C LYS A 87 7.01 -17.77 18.72
N ILE A 88 6.26 -16.80 19.24
CA ILE A 88 5.86 -16.79 20.66
C ILE A 88 5.10 -18.08 21.02
N SER A 89 4.23 -18.55 20.12
CA SER A 89 3.44 -19.76 20.35
C SER A 89 4.31 -21.03 20.39
N GLN A 90 5.26 -21.16 19.47
CA GLN A 90 6.19 -22.30 19.43
C GLN A 90 7.15 -22.29 20.63
N THR A 91 7.71 -21.12 20.95
CA THR A 91 8.63 -20.98 22.08
C THR A 91 7.92 -21.26 23.42
N LYS A 92 6.65 -20.87 23.57
CA LYS A 92 5.83 -21.27 24.74
C LYS A 92 5.67 -22.79 24.85
N ALA A 93 5.38 -23.47 23.74
CA ALA A 93 5.20 -24.93 23.74
C ALA A 93 6.50 -25.67 24.08
N GLU A 94 7.62 -25.31 23.45
CA GLU A 94 8.93 -25.94 23.69
C GLU A 94 9.45 -25.69 25.12
N LEU A 95 9.19 -24.50 25.69
CA LEU A 95 9.57 -24.20 27.07
C LEU A 95 8.70 -24.92 28.09
N SER A 96 7.40 -25.10 27.79
CA SER A 96 6.50 -25.89 28.65
C SER A 96 6.92 -27.36 28.64
N GLU A 97 7.25 -27.92 27.48
CA GLU A 97 7.70 -29.30 27.33
C GLU A 97 9.03 -29.56 28.04
N LYS A 98 10.04 -28.71 27.83
CA LYS A 98 11.36 -28.85 28.48
C LYS A 98 11.33 -28.61 30.00
N MET A 99 10.21 -28.14 30.54
CA MET A 99 10.03 -27.86 31.97
C MET A 99 8.91 -28.70 32.62
N GLN A 100 8.19 -29.54 31.86
CA GLN A 100 7.21 -30.51 32.36
C GLN A 100 7.92 -31.61 33.14
N GLY A 101 8.22 -31.34 34.40
CA GLY A 101 8.91 -32.28 35.29
C GLY A 101 9.84 -31.62 36.31
N ASN A 102 10.10 -30.31 36.18
CA ASN A 102 10.92 -29.56 37.13
C ASN A 102 10.02 -28.64 38.00
N PRO A 103 10.25 -28.53 39.32
CA PRO A 103 9.53 -27.59 40.20
C PRO A 103 9.52 -26.11 39.72
N PHE A 104 10.39 -25.72 38.79
CA PHE A 104 10.40 -24.38 38.19
C PHE A 104 9.49 -24.19 36.97
N GLY A 105 8.79 -25.23 36.49
CA GLY A 105 7.93 -25.12 35.31
C GLY A 105 6.78 -24.13 35.47
N GLY A 106 6.14 -24.08 36.64
CA GLY A 106 5.08 -23.11 36.92
C GLY A 106 5.58 -21.65 36.97
N PHE A 107 6.84 -21.44 37.37
CA PHE A 107 7.46 -20.11 37.33
C PHE A 107 7.76 -19.69 35.88
N ALA A 108 8.25 -20.61 35.05
CA ALA A 108 8.47 -20.35 33.63
C ALA A 108 7.17 -20.05 32.89
N ASP A 109 6.09 -20.77 33.19
CA ASP A 109 4.76 -20.53 32.61
C ASP A 109 4.18 -19.16 33.03
N ALA A 110 4.36 -18.78 34.31
CA ALA A 110 4.01 -17.45 34.81
C ALA A 110 4.81 -16.34 34.12
N MET A 111 6.10 -16.56 33.87
CA MET A 111 6.94 -15.61 33.11
C MET A 111 6.52 -15.50 31.64
N MET A 112 6.20 -16.61 30.97
CA MET A 112 5.79 -16.58 29.56
C MET A 112 4.39 -15.98 29.36
N SER A 113 3.55 -15.99 30.39
CA SER A 113 2.27 -15.29 30.43
C SER A 113 2.43 -13.76 30.51
N SER A 114 3.60 -13.27 30.96
CA SER A 114 3.90 -11.83 31.03
C SER A 114 4.44 -11.23 29.73
N VAL A 115 4.58 -12.02 28.66
CA VAL A 115 4.97 -11.52 27.33
C VAL A 115 3.85 -10.64 26.80
N GLN A 116 4.03 -9.33 26.93
CA GLN A 116 3.07 -8.32 26.52
C GLN A 116 3.49 -7.72 25.17
N LEU A 117 2.52 -7.66 24.25
CA LEU A 117 2.64 -6.82 23.07
C LEU A 117 2.66 -5.37 23.53
N GLN A 118 3.72 -4.64 23.18
CA GLN A 118 3.89 -3.26 23.57
C GLN A 118 3.31 -2.29 22.54
N PHE A 119 3.19 -1.03 22.93
CA PHE A 119 2.58 0.04 22.12
C PHE A 119 3.31 0.33 20.80
N GLY A 120 4.53 -0.19 20.58
CA GLY A 120 5.27 0.01 19.33
C GLY A 120 4.49 -0.41 18.10
N TRP A 121 3.78 -1.54 18.15
CA TRP A 121 2.91 -2.00 17.05
C TRP A 121 1.78 -1.00 16.75
N ALA A 122 1.14 -0.48 17.79
CA ALA A 122 0.05 0.48 17.62
C ALA A 122 0.54 1.76 16.94
N VAL A 123 1.69 2.28 17.34
CA VAL A 123 2.28 3.49 16.74
C VAL A 123 2.71 3.25 15.29
N LEU A 124 3.31 2.09 14.99
CA LEU A 124 3.72 1.71 13.63
C LEU A 124 2.52 1.58 12.68
N PHE A 125 1.50 0.80 13.07
CA PHE A 125 0.29 0.64 12.26
C PHE A 125 -0.46 1.96 12.10
N LEU A 126 -0.52 2.79 13.14
CA LEU A 126 -1.13 4.11 13.06
C LEU A 126 -0.42 5.02 12.06
N GLY A 127 0.92 5.04 12.05
CA GLY A 127 1.71 5.75 11.04
C GLY A 127 1.40 5.28 9.61
N CYS A 128 1.34 3.96 9.40
CA CYS A 128 0.98 3.37 8.11
C CYS A 128 -0.43 3.73 7.66
N ILE A 129 -1.41 3.71 8.57
CA ILE A 129 -2.81 4.10 8.28
C ILE A 129 -2.86 5.56 7.82
N ILE A 130 -2.15 6.46 8.49
CA ILE A 130 -2.09 7.89 8.13
C ILE A 130 -1.45 8.06 6.74
N LEU A 131 -0.36 7.34 6.46
CA LEU A 131 0.30 7.37 5.15
C LEU A 131 -0.55 6.79 4.03
N LEU A 132 -1.35 5.75 4.31
CA LEU A 132 -2.33 5.20 3.35
C LEU A 132 -3.49 6.15 3.08
N ALA A 133 -3.95 6.88 4.11
CA ALA A 133 -5.04 7.85 3.98
C ALA A 133 -4.63 9.13 3.24
N THR A 134 -3.37 9.54 3.35
CA THR A 134 -2.82 10.78 2.74
C THR A 134 -3.13 10.92 1.24
N PRO A 135 -2.81 9.95 0.35
CA PRO A 135 -3.10 10.06 -1.08
C PRO A 135 -4.60 10.04 -1.42
N ILE A 136 -5.42 9.40 -0.58
CA ILE A 136 -6.88 9.33 -0.76
C ILE A 136 -7.49 10.71 -0.53
N LEU A 137 -7.09 11.38 0.56
CA LEU A 137 -7.50 12.74 0.89
C LEU A 137 -6.96 13.77 -0.13
N ALA A 138 -5.87 13.44 -0.83
CA ALA A 138 -5.28 14.31 -1.83
C ALA A 138 -5.96 14.22 -3.21
N ASN A 139 -6.34 13.03 -3.67
CA ASN A 139 -6.77 12.83 -5.05
C ASN A 139 -8.26 12.51 -5.24
N GLY A 140 -9.05 12.28 -4.18
CA GLY A 140 -10.49 12.01 -4.26
C GLY A 140 -10.90 10.71 -4.97
N VAL A 141 -10.09 10.19 -5.89
CA VAL A 141 -10.27 8.92 -6.60
C VAL A 141 -8.91 8.26 -6.85
N PHE A 142 -8.87 6.97 -6.57
CA PHE A 142 -7.74 6.07 -6.67
C PHE A 142 -7.39 5.75 -8.14
N ASN A 143 -6.53 6.55 -8.77
CA ASN A 143 -5.97 6.21 -10.09
C ASN A 143 -4.51 5.78 -9.97
N PHE A 144 -4.33 4.50 -9.66
CA PHE A 144 -3.05 3.85 -9.49
C PHE A 144 -2.44 3.48 -10.84
N LYS A 145 -1.71 4.42 -11.45
CA LYS A 145 -0.86 4.13 -12.62
C LYS A 145 0.56 3.87 -12.14
N ILE A 146 0.89 2.60 -11.92
CA ILE A 146 2.28 2.20 -11.62
C ILE A 146 3.14 2.55 -12.84
N SER A 147 4.03 3.52 -12.68
CA SER A 147 5.18 3.68 -13.58
C SER A 147 6.38 3.12 -12.84
N ILE A 148 6.67 1.82 -13.03
CA ILE A 148 7.94 1.23 -12.59
C ILE A 148 9.03 1.92 -13.42
N LYS A 149 9.71 2.91 -12.85
CA LYS A 149 10.97 3.40 -13.39
C LYS A 149 12.04 2.46 -12.83
N LYS A 150 12.51 1.53 -13.67
CA LYS A 150 13.60 0.62 -13.33
C LYS A 150 14.85 1.47 -13.07
N GLU A 151 15.19 1.63 -11.80
CA GLU A 151 16.37 2.34 -11.36
C GLU A 151 17.49 1.29 -11.28
N ASP A 152 18.06 0.98 -12.44
CA ASP A 152 19.18 0.07 -12.60
C ASP A 152 20.41 0.69 -11.91
N SER A 153 20.62 0.30 -10.65
CA SER A 153 21.87 0.57 -9.93
C SER A 153 22.24 -0.66 -9.10
N PHE A 154 22.84 -1.64 -9.76
CA PHE A 154 23.80 -2.49 -9.09
C PHE A 154 24.93 -2.84 -10.05
N SER A 155 26.11 -2.36 -9.67
CA SER A 155 27.41 -2.50 -10.30
C SER A 155 28.05 -3.86 -10.00
N GLU A 156 28.76 -4.35 -11.02
CA GLU A 156 29.96 -5.21 -10.99
C GLU A 156 29.88 -6.58 -10.32
N ILE A 157 30.04 -7.65 -11.12
CA ILE A 157 31.13 -8.62 -10.91
C ILE A 157 31.67 -9.07 -12.30
N ASN A 158 33.00 -9.07 -12.40
CA ASN A 158 33.87 -9.46 -13.51
C ASN A 158 33.78 -10.95 -13.88
N ASP A 159 34.19 -11.28 -15.12
CA ASP A 159 35.24 -12.27 -15.50
C ASP A 159 35.12 -12.56 -17.01
N THR A 160 35.97 -12.01 -17.90
CA THR A 160 37.30 -12.50 -18.37
C THR A 160 37.22 -13.72 -19.32
N GLU A 161 37.81 -13.54 -20.53
CA GLU A 161 38.31 -14.53 -21.53
C GLU A 161 37.45 -14.93 -22.78
N SER A 162 37.70 -14.22 -23.90
CA SER A 162 38.05 -14.62 -25.30
C SER A 162 38.26 -16.13 -25.66
N PRO A 163 38.41 -16.56 -26.95
CA PRO A 163 37.81 -16.15 -28.26
C PRO A 163 37.49 -17.30 -29.29
N ILE A 164 36.90 -16.91 -30.46
CA ILE A 164 36.75 -17.56 -31.81
C ILE A 164 35.90 -18.87 -31.91
N ASP A 165 34.98 -19.12 -32.86
CA ASP A 165 35.06 -18.97 -34.33
C ASP A 165 33.69 -19.20 -35.05
N GLY A 166 33.45 -18.53 -36.19
CA GLY A 166 32.80 -19.15 -37.38
C GLY A 166 31.30 -18.92 -37.74
N LYS A 167 31.08 -18.12 -38.82
CA LYS A 167 30.04 -18.16 -39.89
C LYS A 167 28.66 -17.46 -39.76
N GLN A 168 28.48 -16.44 -40.62
CA GLN A 168 27.23 -15.83 -41.17
C GLN A 168 26.45 -16.78 -42.13
N PRO A 169 25.24 -16.46 -42.69
CA PRO A 169 24.46 -15.20 -42.70
C PRO A 169 22.94 -15.30 -42.39
N GLU A 170 22.29 -14.14 -42.32
CA GLU A 170 20.83 -13.90 -42.14
C GLU A 170 19.92 -14.55 -43.22
N PRO A 171 18.63 -14.73 -42.90
CA PRO A 171 17.63 -13.98 -43.68
C PRO A 171 16.57 -13.26 -42.83
N PHE A 172 16.33 -12.01 -43.23
CA PHE A 172 15.19 -11.16 -42.88
C PHE A 172 13.84 -11.91 -42.95
N ILE A 173 13.13 -11.98 -41.82
CA ILE A 173 11.67 -12.20 -41.82
C ILE A 173 11.01 -11.03 -41.11
N LYS A 174 10.54 -10.09 -41.93
CA LYS A 174 9.62 -9.02 -41.56
C LYS A 174 8.26 -9.64 -41.28
N LYS A 175 7.89 -9.79 -39.99
CA LYS A 175 6.52 -10.10 -39.58
C LYS A 175 5.95 -8.94 -38.77
N THR A 176 5.13 -8.18 -39.47
CA THR A 176 4.02 -7.38 -38.97
C THR A 176 3.07 -8.20 -38.09
N ASN A 177 2.18 -7.48 -37.39
CA ASN A 177 0.95 -7.89 -36.67
C ASN A 177 1.12 -7.94 -35.14
N ILE A 178 0.31 -7.28 -34.30
CA ILE A 178 -1.04 -6.73 -34.41
C ILE A 178 -1.14 -5.59 -33.37
N LYS A 179 -1.62 -4.40 -33.76
CA LYS A 179 -2.26 -3.48 -32.81
C LYS A 179 -3.63 -4.07 -32.51
N VAL A 180 -3.80 -4.62 -31.32
CA VAL A 180 -5.12 -5.06 -30.87
C VAL A 180 -5.95 -3.80 -30.68
N VAL A 181 -6.91 -3.63 -31.58
CA VAL A 181 -8.04 -2.71 -31.42
C VAL A 181 -8.75 -3.11 -30.13
N SER A 182 -8.71 -2.23 -29.13
CA SER A 182 -9.73 -2.17 -28.10
C SER A 182 -10.57 -0.93 -28.39
N ASP A 183 -11.51 -1.08 -29.32
CA ASP A 183 -12.69 -0.23 -29.35
C ASP A 183 -13.41 -0.41 -28.01
N SER A 184 -13.31 0.60 -27.16
CA SER A 184 -14.33 0.86 -26.16
C SER A 184 -14.57 2.36 -26.16
N PHE A 185 -15.60 2.71 -26.91
CA PHE A 185 -16.36 3.95 -26.81
C PHE A 185 -16.46 4.43 -25.37
N TYR A 186 -15.88 5.60 -25.05
CA TYR A 186 -16.53 6.58 -24.18
C TYR A 186 -16.13 7.98 -24.64
N HIS A 187 -16.95 8.51 -25.53
CA HIS A 187 -17.10 9.95 -25.71
C HIS A 187 -18.05 10.40 -24.60
N ASN A 188 -17.56 11.11 -23.60
CA ASN A 188 -18.41 11.84 -22.66
C ASN A 188 -17.91 13.27 -22.58
N ASN A 189 -18.53 14.11 -23.40
CA ASN A 189 -18.61 15.55 -23.16
C ASN A 189 -19.39 15.73 -21.86
N GLU A 190 -18.76 16.33 -20.85
CA GLU A 190 -19.48 16.95 -19.75
C GLU A 190 -20.10 18.24 -20.28
N VAL A 191 -21.31 18.12 -20.85
CA VAL A 191 -22.21 19.26 -20.99
C VAL A 191 -23.01 19.34 -19.71
N GLN A 192 -22.69 20.33 -18.89
CA GLN A 192 -23.47 20.71 -17.74
C GLN A 192 -24.67 21.52 -18.26
N ASP A 193 -25.79 20.83 -18.48
CA ASP A 193 -27.06 21.47 -18.77
C ASP A 193 -27.93 21.46 -17.51
N ASP A 194 -28.25 22.65 -17.02
CA ASP A 194 -29.42 22.97 -16.23
C ASP A 194 -30.68 22.60 -17.03
N VAL A 195 -30.99 21.30 -17.09
CA VAL A 195 -32.08 20.78 -17.90
C VAL A 195 -33.43 21.22 -17.30
N ALA A 196 -34.05 22.20 -17.95
CA ALA A 196 -35.40 22.63 -17.65
C ALA A 196 -36.40 21.44 -17.74
N MET A 197 -37.27 21.32 -16.75
CA MET A 197 -38.28 20.25 -16.63
C MET A 197 -39.67 20.81 -16.90
N LYS A 198 -40.51 20.05 -17.61
CA LYS A 198 -41.96 20.30 -17.78
C LYS A 198 -42.77 19.17 -17.21
N SER A 199 -44.04 19.42 -16.93
CA SER A 199 -45.00 18.37 -16.56
C SER A 199 -45.61 17.75 -17.81
N CYS A 200 -45.77 16.42 -17.82
CA CYS A 200 -46.43 15.70 -18.89
C CYS A 200 -47.95 15.99 -18.89
N PRO A 201 -48.57 16.41 -20.01
CA PRO A 201 -50.01 16.69 -20.07
C PRO A 201 -50.90 15.45 -19.88
N PHE A 202 -50.36 14.24 -20.03
CA PHE A 202 -51.13 13.00 -19.95
C PHE A 202 -51.10 12.34 -18.56
N CYS A 203 -50.01 12.50 -17.81
CA CYS A 203 -49.83 11.83 -16.52
C CYS A 203 -49.33 12.74 -15.39
N ALA A 204 -49.21 14.04 -15.63
CA ALA A 204 -48.76 15.08 -14.70
C ALA A 204 -47.33 14.91 -14.13
N GLU A 205 -46.62 13.87 -14.50
CA GLU A 205 -45.28 13.56 -13.99
C GLU A 205 -44.20 14.45 -14.63
N SER A 206 -43.13 14.71 -13.88
CA SER A 206 -42.04 15.59 -14.32
C SER A 206 -41.11 14.92 -15.35
N ILE A 207 -40.92 15.61 -16.47
CA ILE A 207 -40.12 15.14 -17.62
C ILE A 207 -39.24 16.28 -18.16
N ARG A 208 -38.20 15.94 -18.93
CA ARG A 208 -37.32 16.94 -19.54
C ARG A 208 -38.10 17.77 -20.58
N MET A 209 -37.80 19.06 -20.70
CA MET A 209 -38.40 19.93 -21.72
C MET A 209 -38.26 19.38 -23.14
N THR A 210 -37.11 18.75 -23.43
CA THR A 210 -36.77 18.13 -24.72
C THR A 210 -37.32 16.71 -24.92
N ALA A 211 -38.14 16.19 -23.99
CA ALA A 211 -38.68 14.84 -24.11
C ALA A 211 -39.78 14.76 -25.19
N ILE A 212 -39.55 13.93 -26.21
CA ILE A 212 -40.51 13.61 -27.29
C ILE A 212 -41.50 12.51 -26.84
N LYS A 213 -41.13 11.68 -25.86
CA LYS A 213 -41.97 10.62 -25.32
C LYS A 213 -41.91 10.57 -23.81
N CYS A 214 -43.06 10.46 -23.15
CA CYS A 214 -43.11 10.36 -21.69
C CYS A 214 -42.64 8.98 -21.23
N LYS A 215 -41.68 8.93 -20.30
CA LYS A 215 -41.17 7.69 -19.71
C LYS A 215 -42.17 7.00 -18.77
N HIS A 216 -43.16 7.74 -18.25
CA HIS A 216 -44.10 7.24 -17.24
C HIS A 216 -45.36 6.66 -17.85
N CYS A 217 -45.98 7.36 -18.80
CA CYS A 217 -47.21 6.90 -19.46
C CYS A 217 -47.01 6.44 -20.91
N GLY A 218 -45.83 6.65 -21.49
CA GLY A 218 -45.52 6.18 -22.84
C GLY A 218 -46.19 6.96 -23.98
N SER A 219 -46.96 8.00 -23.69
CA SER A 219 -47.55 8.87 -24.71
C SER A 219 -46.48 9.73 -25.39
N MET A 220 -46.70 10.00 -26.68
CA MET A 220 -45.87 10.91 -27.47
C MET A 220 -46.27 12.36 -27.14
N LEU A 221 -45.25 13.21 -27.01
CA LEU A 221 -45.34 14.61 -26.62
C LEU A 221 -44.93 15.47 -27.81
N ASP A 222 -45.54 15.18 -28.95
CA ASP A 222 -45.38 15.98 -30.15
C ASP A 222 -46.31 17.21 -29.99
N GLU A 223 -45.76 18.42 -30.12
CA GLU A 223 -46.57 19.63 -30.39
C GLU A 223 -47.09 19.60 -31.83
#